data_AF-A0A9P7RJZ0-F1
#
_entry.id   AF-A0A9P7RJZ0-F1
#
_cell.length_a   1.000
_cell.length_b   1.000
_cell.length_c   1.000
_cell.angle_alpha   90.00
_cell.angle_beta   90.00
_cell.angle_gamma   90.00
#
_symmetry.space_group_name_H-M   'P 1'
#
loop_
_entity.id
_entity.type
_entity.pdbx_description
1 polymer ?
#
loop_
_entity_poly.entity_id
_entity_poly.type
_entity_poly.pdbx_seq_one_letter_code
_entity_poly.pdbx_strand_id
1 'polypeptide(L)'
;MATSKGLPRDTFAKLSPHPFLLANLQPPAPANAARSNGRAPNEARIPNVNASSLTHANGSAVVRTGDTTVICGVRAETLLASDIPNFRTAANLDDENGKPSSELKDYDLLVPNIELATGCAPQFLPGVPPTTLAQTLSTRVYSLLHSSNLVDPDDLRIWYTRPAEKAEVEGDDGDNKMDEDEVEEKSEGERVVMAYWVLYIDIFFISFDGNPFDIAWAAILAALRDTTIPIARWDADREMVVCSRESPKPLTLYGFPIACTAGVFTGKETTDRPAAGKFWTLVDPDRLEESLCDEEVTAVVDRSEGETKVLAISKHGGTVLQPQLIREFVGVAERRWEQFYKAMA
;
A
#
# COMPACT_ATOMS: atom_id res chain seq x y z
N MET A 1 -0.57 -17.48 -56.79
CA MET A 1 0.33 -16.96 -55.74
C MET A 1 -0.38 -15.85 -55.01
N ALA A 2 -0.98 -16.13 -53.86
CA ALA A 2 -1.53 -15.06 -53.01
C ALA A 2 -0.34 -14.30 -52.45
N THR A 3 -0.19 -13.04 -52.84
CA THR A 3 0.81 -12.15 -52.27
C THR A 3 0.56 -12.06 -50.77
N SER A 4 1.61 -12.26 -49.96
CA SER A 4 1.57 -12.11 -48.51
C SER A 4 1.37 -10.64 -48.15
N LYS A 5 0.16 -10.12 -48.36
CA LYS A 5 -0.27 -8.83 -47.83
C LYS A 5 -0.59 -9.03 -46.35
N GLY A 6 0.46 -9.15 -45.54
CA GLY A 6 0.33 -9.08 -44.09
C GLY A 6 -0.07 -7.66 -43.68
N LEU A 7 -0.94 -7.54 -42.68
CA LEU A 7 -1.16 -6.27 -42.01
C LEU A 7 0.11 -5.87 -41.26
N PRO A 8 0.49 -4.57 -41.25
CA PRO A 8 1.52 -4.08 -40.34
C PRO A 8 1.19 -4.44 -38.90
N ARG A 9 2.21 -4.75 -38.09
CA ARG A 9 2.04 -5.22 -36.71
C ARG A 9 1.18 -4.28 -35.87
N ASP A 10 1.39 -2.98 -36.00
CA ASP A 10 0.64 -1.94 -35.26
C ASP A 10 -0.82 -1.84 -35.71
N THR A 11 -1.09 -2.06 -37.00
CA THR A 11 -2.46 -2.08 -37.54
C THR A 11 -3.20 -3.34 -37.11
N PHE A 12 -2.51 -4.48 -37.09
CA PHE A 12 -3.08 -5.74 -36.64
C PHE A 12 -3.39 -5.74 -35.14
N ALA A 13 -2.50 -5.18 -34.32
CA ALA A 13 -2.71 -4.98 -32.89
C ALA A 13 -3.98 -4.15 -32.59
N LYS A 14 -4.28 -3.15 -33.43
CA LYS A 14 -5.49 -2.31 -33.28
C LYS A 14 -6.76 -2.95 -33.82
N LEU A 15 -6.66 -3.69 -34.94
CA LEU A 15 -7.82 -4.31 -35.59
C LEU A 15 -8.31 -5.56 -34.86
N SER A 16 -7.38 -6.37 -34.32
CA SER A 16 -7.71 -7.66 -33.71
C SER A 16 -6.72 -7.96 -32.57
N PRO A 17 -6.88 -7.30 -31.41
CA PRO A 17 -5.92 -7.38 -30.31
C PRO A 17 -5.82 -8.79 -29.71
N HIS A 18 -6.95 -9.53 -29.63
CA HIS A 18 -6.97 -10.89 -29.09
C HIS A 18 -6.19 -11.89 -29.99
N PRO A 19 -6.48 -12.02 -31.30
CA PRO A 19 -5.66 -12.83 -32.21
C PRO A 19 -4.19 -12.38 -32.28
N PHE A 20 -3.92 -11.07 -32.15
CA PHE A 20 -2.56 -10.54 -32.14
C PHE A 20 -1.74 -11.04 -30.95
N LEU A 21 -2.29 -10.98 -29.74
CA LEU A 21 -1.62 -11.49 -28.54
C LEU A 21 -1.41 -13.01 -28.63
N LEU A 22 -2.43 -13.75 -29.09
CA LEU A 22 -2.32 -15.20 -29.31
C LEU A 22 -1.21 -15.55 -30.30
N ALA A 23 -1.09 -14.83 -31.41
CA ALA A 23 -0.05 -15.05 -32.41
C ALA A 23 1.37 -14.83 -31.85
N ASN A 24 1.55 -13.86 -30.95
CA ASN A 24 2.84 -13.61 -30.31
C ASN A 24 3.17 -14.67 -29.23
N LEU A 25 2.15 -15.18 -28.53
CA LEU A 25 2.28 -16.25 -27.54
C LEU A 25 2.45 -17.65 -28.17
N GLN A 26 1.99 -17.83 -29.42
CA GLN A 26 2.15 -19.06 -30.22
C GLN A 26 2.90 -18.77 -31.52
N PRO A 27 4.19 -18.38 -31.45
CA PRO A 27 4.95 -18.19 -32.67
C PRO A 27 5.16 -19.54 -33.38
N PRO A 28 5.12 -19.58 -34.73
CA PRO A 28 5.63 -20.74 -35.44
C PRO A 28 7.12 -20.91 -35.12
N ALA A 29 7.53 -22.12 -34.72
CA ALA A 29 8.91 -22.44 -34.35
C ALA A 29 9.90 -21.96 -35.43
N PRO A 30 11.06 -21.38 -35.08
CA PRO A 30 11.84 -21.56 -33.83
C PRO A 30 11.80 -20.37 -32.83
N ALA A 31 10.87 -19.43 -32.97
CA ALA A 31 10.84 -18.26 -32.08
C ALA A 31 10.25 -18.59 -30.70
N ASN A 32 10.80 -17.96 -29.65
CA ASN A 32 10.28 -18.09 -28.28
C ASN A 32 8.97 -17.32 -28.12
N ALA A 33 8.03 -17.86 -27.35
CA ALA A 33 6.79 -17.18 -27.00
C ALA A 33 7.12 -15.87 -26.29
N ALA A 34 6.77 -14.76 -26.93
CA ALA A 34 7.02 -13.42 -26.42
C ALA A 34 5.69 -12.68 -26.38
N ARG A 35 5.51 -11.82 -25.38
CA ARG A 35 4.34 -10.94 -25.31
C ARG A 35 4.40 -9.90 -26.43
N SER A 36 3.35 -9.10 -26.56
CA SER A 36 3.32 -7.93 -27.46
C SER A 36 4.55 -7.02 -27.28
N ASN A 37 5.08 -6.93 -26.06
CA ASN A 37 6.25 -6.14 -25.68
C ASN A 37 7.59 -6.90 -25.72
N GLY A 38 7.65 -8.13 -26.22
CA GLY A 38 8.88 -8.92 -26.34
C GLY A 38 9.34 -9.63 -25.05
N ARG A 39 8.67 -9.37 -23.92
CA ARG A 39 8.91 -10.03 -22.61
C ARG A 39 8.39 -11.46 -22.59
N ALA A 40 8.93 -12.29 -21.70
CA ALA A 40 8.35 -13.62 -21.42
C ALA A 40 7.04 -13.51 -20.62
N PRO A 41 6.13 -14.51 -20.67
CA PRO A 41 4.87 -14.51 -19.91
C PRO A 41 5.04 -14.33 -18.39
N ASN A 42 6.14 -14.82 -17.83
CA ASN A 42 6.45 -14.77 -16.40
C ASN A 42 7.41 -13.62 -16.02
N GLU A 43 7.71 -12.72 -16.95
CA GLU A 43 8.68 -11.64 -16.77
C GLU A 43 8.00 -10.29 -16.51
N ALA A 44 8.13 -9.79 -15.28
CA ALA A 44 7.63 -8.49 -14.87
C ALA A 44 8.58 -7.33 -15.25
N ARG A 45 8.06 -6.11 -15.32
CA ARG A 45 8.85 -4.90 -15.63
C ARG A 45 9.82 -4.58 -14.50
N ILE A 46 11.05 -4.18 -14.82
CA ILE A 46 12.03 -3.79 -13.80
C ILE A 46 11.54 -2.52 -13.07
N PRO A 47 11.42 -2.56 -11.73
CA PRO A 47 11.02 -1.38 -10.96
C PRO A 47 12.23 -0.49 -10.68
N ASN A 48 12.05 0.82 -10.80
CA ASN A 48 12.99 1.84 -10.37
C ASN A 48 12.32 2.68 -9.28
N VAL A 49 12.93 2.73 -8.10
CA VAL A 49 12.37 3.45 -6.93
C VAL A 49 13.34 4.54 -6.52
N ASN A 50 12.84 5.76 -6.37
CA ASN A 50 13.58 6.88 -5.79
C ASN A 50 12.82 7.36 -4.55
N ALA A 51 13.38 7.11 -3.37
CA ALA A 51 12.84 7.63 -2.11
C ALA A 51 13.18 9.13 -1.94
N SER A 52 12.48 9.81 -1.02
CA SER A 52 12.71 11.21 -0.62
C SER A 52 12.70 12.21 -1.78
N SER A 53 11.83 12.00 -2.78
CA SER A 53 11.76 12.86 -3.98
C SER A 53 11.07 14.21 -3.74
N LEU A 54 10.24 14.35 -2.71
CA LEU A 54 9.52 15.57 -2.35
C LEU A 54 10.07 16.13 -1.02
N THR A 55 10.53 17.38 -1.02
CA THR A 55 11.18 18.01 0.14
C THR A 55 10.23 18.47 1.25
N HIS A 56 8.95 18.66 0.92
CA HIS A 56 7.94 19.17 1.87
C HIS A 56 7.08 18.08 2.50
N ALA A 57 7.14 16.84 1.97
CA ALA A 57 6.41 15.71 2.52
C ALA A 57 7.18 15.09 3.69
N ASN A 58 6.48 14.46 4.64
CA ASN A 58 7.10 13.71 5.73
C ASN A 58 7.81 12.45 5.24
N GLY A 59 7.28 11.86 4.16
CA GLY A 59 7.90 10.79 3.39
C GLY A 59 7.45 10.88 1.95
N SER A 60 8.30 10.47 1.01
CA SER A 60 7.91 10.44 -0.40
C SER A 60 8.67 9.39 -1.20
N ALA A 61 8.07 8.94 -2.28
CA ALA A 61 8.74 8.07 -3.23
C ALA A 61 8.21 8.28 -4.64
N VAL A 62 9.08 8.10 -5.64
CA VAL A 62 8.72 7.99 -7.04
C VAL A 62 9.07 6.60 -7.51
N VAL A 63 8.06 5.85 -7.96
CA VAL A 63 8.23 4.49 -8.49
C VAL A 63 7.90 4.50 -9.97
N ARG A 64 8.82 3.97 -10.76
CA ARG A 64 8.65 3.77 -12.20
C ARG A 64 8.84 2.30 -12.55
N THR A 65 7.82 1.74 -13.17
CA THR A 65 7.79 0.36 -13.62
C THR A 65 7.44 0.36 -15.12
N GLY A 66 8.46 0.26 -15.97
CA GLY A 66 8.33 0.47 -17.41
C GLY A 66 7.89 1.89 -17.74
N ASP A 67 6.72 2.02 -18.38
CA ASP A 67 6.11 3.29 -18.77
C ASP A 67 5.10 3.82 -17.75
N THR A 68 4.82 3.08 -16.68
CA THR A 68 3.96 3.55 -15.58
C THR A 68 4.82 4.23 -14.51
N THR A 69 4.47 5.47 -14.16
CA THR A 69 5.18 6.27 -13.17
C THR A 69 4.19 6.81 -12.15
N VAL A 70 4.48 6.57 -10.88
CA VAL A 70 3.66 6.95 -9.74
C VAL A 70 4.52 7.71 -8.74
N ILE A 71 3.97 8.80 -8.21
CA ILE A 71 4.52 9.55 -7.09
C ILE A 71 3.65 9.26 -5.88
N CYS A 72 4.26 8.94 -4.75
CA CYS A 72 3.56 8.86 -3.48
C CYS A 72 4.17 9.88 -2.50
N GLY A 73 3.32 10.62 -1.82
CA GLY A 73 3.67 11.53 -0.74
C GLY A 73 2.88 11.20 0.52
N VAL A 74 3.56 11.21 1.66
CA VAL A 74 2.95 11.01 2.98
C VAL A 74 2.98 12.34 3.72
N ARG A 75 1.81 12.76 4.21
CA ARG A 75 1.63 13.92 5.07
C ARG A 75 1.10 13.47 6.43
N ALA A 76 1.76 13.90 7.49
CA ALA A 76 1.31 13.65 8.85
C ALA A 76 0.55 14.88 9.38
N GLU A 77 -0.66 14.67 9.91
CA GLU A 77 -1.48 15.67 10.60
C GLU A 77 -1.87 15.15 11.98
N THR A 78 -2.22 16.05 12.91
CA THR A 78 -2.58 15.67 14.28
C THR A 78 -4.09 15.70 14.46
N LEU A 79 -4.66 14.63 15.00
CA LEU A 79 -6.07 14.51 15.37
C LEU A 79 -6.20 14.44 16.88
N LEU A 80 -7.04 15.29 17.47
CA LEU A 80 -7.30 15.28 18.91
C LEU A 80 -8.15 14.07 19.29
N ALA A 81 -7.85 13.44 20.43
CA ALA A 81 -8.64 12.30 20.92
C ALA A 81 -10.10 12.69 21.23
N SER A 82 -10.37 13.97 21.54
CA SER A 82 -11.72 14.51 21.71
C SER A 82 -12.57 14.47 20.44
N ASP A 83 -11.92 14.58 19.28
CA ASP A 83 -12.59 14.68 17.99
C ASP A 83 -12.85 13.30 17.36
N ILE A 84 -12.33 12.24 17.99
CA ILE A 84 -12.51 10.86 17.57
C ILE A 84 -13.89 10.36 18.07
N PRO A 85 -14.81 10.00 17.16
CA PRO A 85 -16.07 9.40 17.55
C PRO A 85 -15.82 8.02 18.19
N ASN A 86 -16.44 7.74 19.34
CA ASN A 86 -16.26 6.49 20.11
C ASN A 86 -14.81 6.21 20.52
N PHE A 87 -14.06 7.26 20.91
CA PHE A 87 -12.73 7.10 21.49
C PHE A 87 -12.74 6.11 22.66
N ARG A 88 -11.88 5.09 22.61
CA ARG A 88 -11.69 4.13 23.70
C ARG A 88 -10.53 4.63 24.52
N THR A 89 -10.78 5.03 25.76
CA THR A 89 -9.74 5.48 26.68
C THR A 89 -8.72 4.35 26.90
N ALA A 90 -7.43 4.71 26.96
CA ALA A 90 -6.32 3.76 27.11
C ALA A 90 -6.49 2.77 28.29
N ALA A 91 -7.22 3.16 29.35
CA ALA A 91 -7.56 2.28 30.48
C ALA A 91 -8.47 1.07 30.11
N ASN A 92 -9.09 1.05 28.94
CA ASN A 92 -9.87 -0.08 28.42
C ASN A 92 -9.11 -0.90 27.35
N LEU A 93 -7.83 -0.61 27.10
CA LEU A 93 -7.00 -1.34 26.14
C LEU A 93 -6.28 -2.56 26.77
N ASP A 94 -6.28 -2.65 28.11
CA ASP A 94 -5.68 -3.77 28.87
C ASP A 94 -6.55 -5.05 28.87
N ASP A 95 -7.68 -5.06 28.13
CA ASP A 95 -8.48 -6.26 27.96
C ASP A 95 -7.70 -7.24 27.05
N GLU A 96 -7.33 -8.41 27.60
CA GLU A 96 -6.42 -9.46 27.08
C GLU A 96 -6.66 -9.94 25.61
N ASN A 97 -7.64 -9.40 24.89
CA ASN A 97 -8.01 -9.77 23.52
C ASN A 97 -8.09 -8.60 22.51
N GLY A 98 -7.78 -7.36 22.92
CA GLY A 98 -7.79 -6.20 22.03
C GLY A 98 -6.51 -6.10 21.20
N LYS A 99 -6.47 -6.65 19.98
CA LYS A 99 -5.31 -6.45 19.10
C LYS A 99 -5.14 -4.94 18.81
N PRO A 100 -3.94 -4.36 19.03
CA PRO A 100 -3.67 -2.93 18.81
C PRO A 100 -3.92 -2.51 17.34
N SER A 101 -3.95 -3.48 16.42
CA SER A 101 -4.24 -3.27 15.00
C SER A 101 -5.63 -2.74 14.66
N SER A 102 -6.66 -2.94 15.51
CA SER A 102 -8.01 -2.47 15.13
C SER A 102 -8.16 -0.96 15.27
N GLU A 103 -7.38 -0.32 16.13
CA GLU A 103 -7.45 1.13 16.37
C GLU A 103 -7.15 1.95 15.12
N LEU A 104 -6.16 1.52 14.30
CA LEU A 104 -5.82 2.24 13.06
C LEU A 104 -7.02 2.33 12.11
N LYS A 105 -7.84 1.26 12.06
CA LYS A 105 -9.02 1.19 11.21
C LYS A 105 -10.22 1.86 11.87
N ASP A 106 -10.39 1.71 13.18
CA ASP A 106 -11.49 2.31 13.91
C ASP A 106 -11.39 3.85 13.95
N TYR A 107 -10.17 4.38 13.94
CA TYR A 107 -9.88 5.82 13.98
C TYR A 107 -9.43 6.42 12.65
N ASP A 108 -9.44 5.64 11.56
CA ASP A 108 -9.04 6.06 10.21
C ASP A 108 -7.69 6.81 10.18
N LEU A 109 -6.69 6.30 10.92
CA LEU A 109 -5.38 6.97 11.04
C LEU A 109 -4.56 6.92 9.75
N LEU A 110 -4.87 6.00 8.84
CA LEU A 110 -4.20 5.86 7.55
C LEU A 110 -5.21 6.13 6.43
N VAL A 111 -5.05 7.24 5.73
CA VAL A 111 -5.99 7.66 4.68
C VAL A 111 -5.25 7.70 3.35
N PRO A 112 -5.37 6.66 2.50
CA PRO A 112 -4.84 6.70 1.15
C PRO A 112 -5.79 7.44 0.22
N ASN A 113 -5.21 8.32 -0.60
CA ASN A 113 -5.89 9.01 -1.67
C ASN A 113 -5.20 8.68 -3.00
N ILE A 114 -5.98 8.35 -4.02
CA ILE A 114 -5.43 7.99 -5.34
C ILE A 114 -5.95 8.97 -6.38
N GLU A 115 -5.01 9.69 -6.98
CA GLU A 115 -5.25 10.64 -8.04
C GLU A 115 -4.64 10.13 -9.35
N LEU A 116 -5.49 10.04 -10.37
CA LEU A 116 -5.08 9.74 -11.73
C LEU A 116 -4.96 11.06 -12.48
N ALA A 117 -3.72 11.48 -12.78
CA ALA A 117 -3.48 12.76 -13.42
C ALA A 117 -4.19 12.87 -14.77
N THR A 118 -4.64 14.07 -15.12
CA THR A 118 -5.18 14.33 -16.46
C THR A 118 -4.11 14.05 -17.51
N GLY A 119 -4.42 13.20 -18.49
CA GLY A 119 -3.44 12.77 -19.49
C GLY A 119 -2.55 11.58 -19.11
N CYS A 120 -2.69 10.98 -17.91
CA CYS A 120 -1.95 9.75 -17.58
C CYS A 120 -2.36 8.55 -18.45
N ALA A 121 -3.58 8.58 -18.97
CA ALA A 121 -4.10 7.71 -20.02
C ALA A 121 -4.98 8.52 -20.97
N PRO A 122 -5.16 8.09 -22.23
CA PRO A 122 -6.06 8.76 -23.18
C PRO A 122 -7.54 8.79 -22.72
N GLN A 123 -7.90 8.00 -21.72
CA GLN A 123 -9.25 7.91 -21.14
C GLN A 123 -9.50 8.95 -20.04
N PHE A 124 -8.45 9.50 -19.43
CA PHE A 124 -8.56 10.46 -18.33
C PHE A 124 -8.49 11.90 -18.86
N LEU A 125 -9.67 12.41 -19.19
CA LEU A 125 -9.87 13.79 -19.62
C LEU A 125 -9.97 14.74 -18.41
N PRO A 126 -9.52 15.99 -18.54
CA PRO A 126 -9.66 16.98 -17.47
C PRO A 126 -11.14 17.30 -17.19
N GLY A 127 -11.48 17.49 -15.91
CA GLY A 127 -12.82 17.91 -15.47
C GLY A 127 -13.85 16.78 -15.34
N VAL A 128 -13.45 15.52 -15.51
CA VAL A 128 -14.31 14.35 -15.29
C VAL A 128 -14.31 14.01 -13.78
N PRO A 129 -15.45 13.59 -13.19
CA PRO A 129 -15.49 13.08 -11.82
C PRO A 129 -14.55 11.88 -11.61
N PRO A 130 -14.19 11.55 -10.35
CA PRO A 130 -13.30 10.43 -10.06
C PRO A 130 -13.85 9.13 -10.65
N THR A 131 -13.00 8.44 -11.41
CA THR A 131 -13.40 7.21 -12.12
C THR A 131 -13.63 6.05 -11.16
N THR A 132 -14.41 5.06 -11.60
CA THR A 132 -14.66 3.82 -10.84
C THR A 132 -13.36 3.08 -10.52
N LEU A 133 -12.38 3.12 -11.43
CA LEU A 133 -11.06 2.55 -11.24
C LEU A 133 -10.32 3.23 -10.09
N ALA A 134 -10.26 4.56 -10.06
CA ALA A 134 -9.61 5.30 -8.96
C ALA A 134 -10.27 4.99 -7.60
N GLN A 135 -11.61 4.97 -7.56
CA GLN A 135 -12.35 4.64 -6.34
C GLN A 135 -12.10 3.19 -5.88
N THR A 136 -12.13 2.23 -6.81
CA THR A 136 -11.90 0.81 -6.49
C THR A 136 -10.47 0.57 -6.02
N LEU A 137 -9.48 1.21 -6.65
CA LEU A 137 -8.09 1.12 -6.24
C LEU A 137 -7.87 1.74 -4.86
N SER A 138 -8.46 2.91 -4.59
CA SER A 138 -8.35 3.55 -3.28
C SER A 138 -8.91 2.65 -2.17
N THR A 139 -10.12 2.10 -2.36
CA THR A 139 -10.71 1.17 -1.39
C THR A 139 -9.90 -0.12 -1.22
N ARG A 140 -9.32 -0.66 -2.30
CA ARG A 140 -8.46 -1.85 -2.23
C ARG A 140 -7.18 -1.57 -1.45
N VAL A 141 -6.52 -0.45 -1.72
CA VAL A 141 -5.30 -0.02 -1.02
C VAL A 141 -5.60 0.25 0.45
N TYR A 142 -6.69 0.96 0.76
CA TYR A 142 -7.14 1.18 2.14
C TYR A 142 -7.36 -0.15 2.89
N SER A 143 -8.09 -1.08 2.27
CA SER A 143 -8.33 -2.41 2.87
C SER A 143 -7.03 -3.19 3.09
N LEU A 144 -6.05 -3.05 2.19
CA LEU A 144 -4.76 -3.71 2.31
C LEU A 144 -3.87 -3.06 3.40
N LEU A 145 -3.85 -1.73 3.51
CA LEU A 145 -3.13 -1.02 4.58
C LEU A 145 -3.60 -1.47 5.97
N HIS A 146 -4.92 -1.50 6.19
CA HIS A 146 -5.47 -1.89 7.49
C HIS A 146 -5.42 -3.39 7.77
N SER A 147 -5.31 -4.25 6.74
CA SER A 147 -5.15 -5.70 6.96
C SER A 147 -3.70 -6.14 7.11
N SER A 148 -2.75 -5.37 6.55
CA SER A 148 -1.33 -5.68 6.61
C SER A 148 -0.66 -5.28 7.93
N ASN A 149 -1.27 -4.36 8.70
CA ASN A 149 -0.75 -3.90 10.00
C ASN A 149 0.73 -3.48 9.93
N LEU A 150 1.08 -2.71 8.89
CA LEU A 150 2.46 -2.30 8.65
C LEU A 150 2.99 -1.29 9.66
N VAL A 151 2.11 -0.43 10.16
CA VAL A 151 2.46 0.68 11.04
C VAL A 151 2.08 0.35 12.47
N ASP A 152 2.98 0.58 13.40
CA ASP A 152 2.71 0.45 14.83
C ASP A 152 1.78 1.59 15.30
N PRO A 153 0.60 1.32 15.90
CA PRO A 153 -0.24 2.35 16.52
C PRO A 153 0.51 3.18 17.55
N ASP A 154 1.47 2.60 18.26
CA ASP A 154 2.20 3.28 19.33
C ASP A 154 3.06 4.43 18.81
N ASP A 155 3.54 4.34 17.58
CA ASP A 155 4.29 5.43 16.93
C ASP A 155 3.40 6.62 16.58
N LEU A 156 2.09 6.41 16.44
CA LEU A 156 1.12 7.46 16.12
C LEU A 156 0.50 8.10 17.36
N ARG A 157 0.63 7.50 18.54
CA ARG A 157 0.06 8.02 19.79
C ARG A 157 0.87 9.18 20.34
N ILE A 158 0.19 10.28 20.69
CA ILE A 158 0.78 11.44 21.37
C ILE A 158 0.37 11.37 22.84
N TRP A 159 1.35 11.00 23.66
CA TRP A 159 1.18 10.85 25.11
C TRP A 159 1.31 12.20 25.82
N TYR A 160 0.43 12.42 26.79
CA TYR A 160 0.58 13.46 27.79
C TYR A 160 0.67 12.80 29.16
N THR A 161 1.75 13.04 29.88
CA THR A 161 1.87 12.66 31.28
C THR A 161 1.31 13.80 32.10
N ARG A 162 0.13 13.61 32.70
CA ARG A 162 -0.40 14.62 33.63
C ARG A 162 0.55 14.68 34.83
N PRO A 163 1.12 15.84 35.20
CA PRO A 163 1.82 15.96 36.46
C PRO A 163 0.87 15.54 37.58
N ALA A 164 1.28 14.61 38.43
CA ALA A 164 0.49 14.26 39.61
C ALA A 164 0.20 15.56 40.36
N GLU A 165 -1.09 15.85 40.57
CA GLU A 165 -1.48 16.93 41.46
C GLU A 165 -0.77 16.67 42.78
N LYS A 166 0.18 17.53 43.15
CA LYS A 166 0.54 17.67 44.56
C LYS A 166 -0.78 18.07 45.21
N ALA A 167 -1.36 17.18 46.01
CA ALA A 167 -2.43 17.58 46.90
C ALA A 167 -1.93 18.82 47.64
N GLU A 168 -2.47 19.99 47.28
CA GLU A 168 -2.29 21.19 48.07
C GLU A 168 -2.95 20.87 49.40
N VAL A 169 -2.14 20.50 50.39
CA VAL A 169 -2.55 20.51 51.79
C VAL A 169 -2.83 21.98 52.10
N GLU A 170 -4.07 22.41 51.87
CA GLU A 170 -4.59 23.63 52.47
C GLU A 170 -4.34 23.53 53.97
N GLY A 171 -3.58 24.49 54.49
CA GLY A 171 -3.13 24.52 55.86
C GLY A 171 -4.30 24.59 56.84
N ASP A 172 -4.28 23.69 57.82
CA ASP A 172 -4.85 23.94 59.13
C ASP A 172 -3.70 23.83 60.15
N ASP A 173 -3.50 24.92 60.90
CA ASP A 173 -2.48 25.08 61.92
C ASP A 173 -2.64 24.04 63.05
N GLY A 174 -1.58 23.31 63.40
CA GLY A 174 -1.62 22.48 64.61
C GLY A 174 -0.48 21.48 64.86
N ASP A 175 0.71 22.00 65.16
CA ASP A 175 1.69 21.46 66.14
C ASP A 175 2.25 20.00 66.00
N ASN A 176 3.56 19.96 65.72
CA ASN A 176 4.57 19.06 66.33
C ASN A 176 4.64 17.54 65.99
N LYS A 177 5.58 17.15 65.11
CA LYS A 177 6.77 16.31 65.43
C LYS A 177 7.55 15.90 64.18
N MET A 178 8.88 16.01 64.27
CA MET A 178 9.86 15.42 63.34
C MET A 178 9.82 13.89 63.43
N ASP A 179 9.86 13.20 62.28
CA ASP A 179 10.58 11.94 62.08
C ASP A 179 10.91 11.79 60.58
N GLU A 180 12.15 11.41 60.31
CA GLU A 180 12.79 11.26 58.99
C GLU A 180 12.40 9.96 58.29
N ASP A 181 12.56 9.95 56.97
CA ASP A 181 12.66 8.79 56.07
C ASP A 181 11.38 7.99 55.74
N GLU A 182 10.52 8.56 54.90
CA GLU A 182 9.71 7.77 53.95
C GLU A 182 10.12 8.11 52.52
N VAL A 183 10.59 7.08 51.81
CA VAL A 183 10.95 7.11 50.40
C VAL A 183 9.72 7.55 49.60
N GLU A 184 9.73 8.79 49.08
CA GLU A 184 8.75 9.25 48.09
C GLU A 184 8.85 8.37 46.84
N GLU A 185 8.07 7.29 46.79
CA GLU A 185 7.69 6.66 45.53
C GLU A 185 6.92 7.71 44.73
N LYS A 186 7.63 8.42 43.85
CA LYS A 186 7.02 9.29 42.83
C LYS A 186 6.11 8.41 41.99
N SER A 187 4.82 8.42 42.30
CA SER A 187 3.78 7.88 41.43
C SER A 187 3.91 8.58 40.08
N GLU A 188 4.40 7.85 39.08
CA GLU A 188 4.44 8.34 37.71
C GLU A 188 3.01 8.69 37.30
N GLY A 189 2.78 9.97 36.94
CA GLY A 189 1.46 10.47 36.60
C GLY A 189 0.81 9.64 35.48
N GLU A 190 -0.53 9.56 35.52
CA GLU A 190 -1.31 8.83 34.53
C GLU A 190 -0.98 9.33 33.11
N ARG A 191 -0.51 8.42 32.25
CA ARG A 191 -0.23 8.69 30.84
C ARG A 191 -1.52 8.58 30.06
N VAL A 192 -2.02 9.71 29.57
CA VAL A 192 -3.24 9.76 28.75
C VAL A 192 -2.85 10.05 27.31
N VAL A 193 -3.44 9.32 26.36
CA VAL A 193 -3.33 9.64 24.94
C VAL A 193 -4.26 10.82 24.65
N MET A 194 -3.68 11.96 24.25
CA MET A 194 -4.44 13.18 23.98
C MET A 194 -4.68 13.41 22.50
N ALA A 195 -3.82 12.86 21.65
CA ALA A 195 -3.92 13.01 20.19
C ALA A 195 -3.27 11.84 19.47
N TYR A 196 -3.61 11.70 18.19
CA TYR A 196 -3.05 10.73 17.26
C TYR A 196 -2.46 11.45 16.04
N TRP A 197 -1.44 10.85 15.44
CA TRP A 197 -0.99 11.18 14.10
C TRP A 197 -1.87 10.47 13.07
N VAL A 198 -2.40 11.23 12.13
CA VAL A 198 -3.09 10.75 10.94
C VAL A 198 -2.15 10.91 9.76
N LEU A 199 -1.92 9.83 9.03
CA LEU A 199 -1.10 9.81 7.83
C LEU A 199 -2.00 9.83 6.59
N TYR A 200 -1.97 10.96 5.90
CA TYR A 200 -2.55 11.10 4.56
C TYR A 200 -1.52 10.64 3.52
N ILE A 201 -1.87 9.62 2.75
CA ILE A 201 -1.00 9.00 1.75
C ILE A 201 -1.56 9.37 0.37
N ASP A 202 -1.01 10.40 -0.25
CA ASP A 202 -1.41 10.84 -1.58
C ASP A 202 -0.62 10.09 -2.64
N ILE A 203 -1.32 9.44 -3.56
CA ILE A 203 -0.75 8.67 -4.67
C ILE A 203 -1.16 9.33 -5.96
N PHE A 204 -0.19 9.79 -6.73
CA PHE A 204 -0.39 10.53 -7.97
C PHE A 204 0.21 9.77 -9.16
N PHE A 205 -0.63 9.32 -10.08
CA PHE A 205 -0.21 8.64 -11.30
C PHE A 205 0.11 9.65 -12.40
N ILE A 206 1.38 9.72 -12.81
CA ILE A 206 1.81 10.57 -13.94
C ILE A 206 1.51 9.89 -15.27
N SER A 207 1.88 8.61 -15.37
CA SER A 207 1.69 7.80 -16.57
C SER A 207 1.13 6.46 -16.15
N PHE A 208 0.11 6.01 -16.87
CA PHE A 208 -0.57 4.75 -16.61
C PHE A 208 -0.35 3.83 -17.82
N ASP A 209 0.15 2.62 -17.60
CA ASP A 209 0.34 1.63 -18.67
C ASP A 209 0.15 0.20 -18.14
N GLY A 210 -1.02 -0.07 -17.55
CA GLY A 210 -1.37 -1.38 -16.98
C GLY A 210 -0.91 -1.57 -15.53
N ASN A 211 -1.55 -2.52 -14.86
CA ASN A 211 -1.29 -2.94 -13.47
C ASN A 211 -1.09 -1.77 -12.48
N PRO A 212 -2.11 -0.93 -12.25
CA PRO A 212 -1.98 0.24 -11.38
C PRO A 212 -1.82 -0.13 -9.90
N PHE A 213 -2.40 -1.25 -9.48
CA PHE A 213 -2.46 -1.63 -8.07
C PHE A 213 -1.07 -1.96 -7.50
N ASP A 214 -0.29 -2.79 -8.19
CA ASP A 214 1.03 -3.21 -7.71
C ASP A 214 1.99 -2.02 -7.58
N ILE A 215 1.94 -1.10 -8.54
CA ILE A 215 2.83 0.06 -8.59
C ILE A 215 2.42 1.10 -7.54
N ALA A 216 1.12 1.35 -7.37
CA ALA A 216 0.64 2.18 -6.26
C ALA A 216 1.08 1.61 -4.92
N TRP A 217 0.87 0.31 -4.71
CA TRP A 217 1.26 -0.34 -3.47
C TRP A 217 2.76 -0.25 -3.21
N ALA A 218 3.60 -0.54 -4.21
CA ALA A 218 5.06 -0.39 -4.10
C ALA A 218 5.48 1.06 -3.78
N ALA A 219 4.78 2.07 -4.34
CA ALA A 219 5.05 3.47 -4.06
C ALA A 219 4.69 3.85 -2.62
N ILE A 220 3.59 3.34 -2.08
CA ILE A 220 3.21 3.56 -0.68
C ILE A 220 4.25 2.96 0.26
N LEU A 221 4.68 1.72 0.03
CA LEU A 221 5.69 1.09 0.89
C LEU A 221 7.00 1.85 0.89
N ALA A 222 7.44 2.30 -0.29
CA ALA A 222 8.65 3.09 -0.43
C ALA A 222 8.52 4.44 0.29
N ALA A 223 7.37 5.10 0.20
CA ALA A 223 7.13 6.38 0.86
C ALA A 223 6.96 6.25 2.38
N LEU A 224 6.29 5.19 2.86
CA LEU A 224 6.14 4.89 4.29
C LEU A 224 7.50 4.61 4.93
N ARG A 225 8.41 3.90 4.23
CA ARG A 225 9.76 3.63 4.74
C ARG A 225 10.61 4.89 4.89
N ASP A 226 10.38 5.88 4.04
CA ASP A 226 11.02 7.19 4.09
C ASP A 226 10.33 8.15 5.09
N THR A 227 9.17 7.78 5.64
CA THR A 227 8.38 8.70 6.46
C THR A 227 9.05 8.97 7.80
N THR A 228 9.24 10.26 8.07
CA THR A 228 9.72 10.77 9.36
C THR A 228 8.69 11.71 9.97
N ILE A 229 8.31 11.42 11.21
CA ILE A 229 7.29 12.16 11.96
C ILE A 229 8.02 13.08 12.96
N PRO A 230 7.68 14.38 13.02
CA PRO A 230 8.23 15.28 14.03
C PRO A 230 7.73 14.90 15.43
N ILE A 231 8.51 15.21 16.46
CA ILE A 231 8.10 14.93 17.84
C ILE A 231 6.96 15.89 18.19
N ALA A 232 5.80 15.32 18.55
CA ALA A 232 4.65 16.04 19.06
C ALA A 232 4.62 15.97 20.59
N ARG A 233 4.40 17.11 21.23
CA ARG A 233 4.06 17.20 22.67
C ARG A 233 2.70 17.86 22.83
N TRP A 234 1.92 17.37 23.78
CA TRP A 234 0.70 18.05 24.20
C TRP A 234 1.04 19.28 25.04
N ASP A 235 0.42 20.41 24.75
CA ASP A 235 0.51 21.64 25.54
C ASP A 235 -0.83 21.87 26.25
N ALA A 236 -0.85 21.66 27.57
CA ALA A 236 -2.08 21.71 28.36
C ALA A 236 -2.68 23.12 28.46
N ASP A 237 -1.85 24.17 28.36
CA ASP A 237 -2.32 25.56 28.48
C ASP A 237 -3.07 26.03 27.22
N ARG A 238 -2.75 25.42 26.08
CA ARG A 238 -3.29 25.78 24.77
C ARG A 238 -4.26 24.76 24.20
N GLU A 239 -4.41 23.62 24.87
CA GLU A 239 -5.17 22.45 24.39
C GLU A 239 -4.79 22.07 22.94
N MET A 240 -3.51 22.16 22.61
CA MET A 240 -3.01 21.93 21.26
C MET A 240 -1.73 21.09 21.27
N VAL A 241 -1.54 20.32 20.20
CA VAL A 241 -0.29 19.60 19.95
C VAL A 241 0.75 20.57 19.37
N VAL A 242 1.90 20.68 20.03
CA VAL A 242 3.04 21.44 19.54
C VAL A 242 4.07 20.47 18.96
N CYS A 243 4.45 20.70 17.70
CA CYS A 243 5.42 19.88 16.99
C CYS A 243 6.81 20.53 17.04
N SER A 244 7.82 19.75 17.42
CA SER A 244 9.23 20.14 17.25
C SER A 244 9.83 19.43 16.05
N ARG A 245 10.65 20.17 15.27
CA ARG A 245 11.44 19.62 14.16
C ARG A 245 12.80 19.07 14.63
N GLU A 246 13.12 19.24 15.91
CA GLU A 246 14.36 18.73 16.49
C GLU A 246 14.22 17.22 16.70
N SER A 247 15.08 16.43 16.04
CA SER A 247 15.09 14.96 16.05
C SER A 247 13.80 14.27 15.57
N PRO A 248 13.49 14.28 14.26
CA PRO A 248 12.34 13.55 13.74
C PRO A 248 12.51 12.03 13.95
N LYS A 249 11.42 11.37 14.34
CA LYS A 249 11.38 9.93 14.57
C LYS A 249 10.97 9.22 13.27
N PRO A 250 11.76 8.26 12.75
CA PRO A 250 11.34 7.43 11.63
C PRO A 250 10.22 6.47 12.08
N LEU A 251 9.31 6.16 11.16
CA LEU A 251 8.23 5.21 11.42
C LEU A 251 8.78 3.78 11.52
N THR A 252 8.36 3.03 12.54
CA THR A 252 8.66 1.59 12.59
C THR A 252 7.67 0.84 11.69
N LEU A 253 8.21 0.13 10.71
CA LEU A 253 7.42 -0.68 9.78
C LEU A 253 7.66 -2.17 10.03
N TYR A 254 6.59 -2.92 10.20
CA TYR A 254 6.63 -4.39 10.27
C TYR A 254 6.43 -4.98 8.88
N GLY A 255 7.48 -5.63 8.39
CA GLY A 255 7.41 -6.38 7.15
C GLY A 255 7.49 -5.54 5.88
N PHE A 256 7.47 -6.25 4.75
CA PHE A 256 7.57 -5.64 3.44
C PHE A 256 6.72 -6.39 2.41
N PRO A 257 5.38 -6.27 2.49
CA PRO A 257 4.49 -7.01 1.60
C PRO A 257 4.48 -6.40 0.21
N ILE A 258 4.76 -7.17 -0.82
CA ILE A 258 4.73 -6.70 -2.20
C ILE A 258 3.55 -7.35 -2.92
N ALA A 259 2.76 -6.52 -3.59
CA ALA A 259 1.69 -6.96 -4.46
C ALA A 259 2.27 -7.38 -5.82
N CYS A 260 1.85 -8.55 -6.29
CA CYS A 260 2.14 -9.06 -7.62
C CYS A 260 0.83 -9.50 -8.26
N THR A 261 0.56 -8.98 -9.45
CA THR A 261 -0.65 -9.25 -10.22
C THR A 261 -0.33 -10.00 -11.50
N ALA A 262 -1.17 -10.98 -11.83
CA ALA A 262 -1.11 -11.71 -13.08
C ALA A 262 -2.50 -11.83 -13.73
N GLY A 263 -2.54 -11.59 -15.04
CA GLY A 263 -3.70 -11.86 -15.88
C GLY A 263 -3.63 -13.26 -16.47
N VAL A 264 -4.78 -13.94 -16.59
CA VAL A 264 -4.87 -15.18 -17.35
C VAL A 264 -5.51 -14.89 -18.70
N PHE A 265 -4.73 -15.14 -19.75
CA PHE A 265 -5.19 -15.03 -21.12
C PHE A 265 -5.64 -16.41 -21.62
N THR A 266 -6.86 -16.49 -22.17
CA THR A 266 -7.39 -17.73 -22.74
C THR A 266 -7.27 -17.72 -24.26
N GLY A 267 -6.87 -18.84 -24.86
CA GLY A 267 -6.65 -18.91 -26.32
C GLY A 267 -7.91 -18.95 -27.19
N LYS A 268 -9.13 -18.80 -26.64
CA LYS A 268 -10.38 -18.87 -27.41
C LYS A 268 -11.29 -17.69 -27.05
N GLU A 269 -11.66 -16.94 -28.08
CA GLU A 269 -12.51 -15.74 -28.01
C GLU A 269 -14.00 -16.06 -27.74
N THR A 270 -14.39 -17.35 -27.69
CA THR A 270 -15.80 -17.78 -27.57
C THR A 270 -16.01 -18.60 -26.30
N THR A 271 -16.86 -18.05 -25.44
CA THR A 271 -17.29 -18.42 -24.09
C THR A 271 -17.90 -19.82 -23.89
N ASP A 272 -17.83 -20.75 -24.85
CA ASP A 272 -18.79 -21.86 -24.87
C ASP A 272 -18.31 -23.25 -24.45
N ARG A 273 -17.03 -23.47 -24.07
CA ARG A 273 -16.60 -24.74 -23.42
C ARG A 273 -15.35 -24.60 -22.52
N PRO A 274 -15.45 -24.86 -21.20
CA PRO A 274 -14.29 -24.98 -20.32
C PRO A 274 -13.84 -26.46 -20.27
N ALA A 275 -12.75 -26.81 -20.95
CA ALA A 275 -12.04 -28.08 -20.68
C ALA A 275 -10.67 -28.22 -21.37
N ALA A 276 -10.39 -27.53 -22.48
CA ALA A 276 -9.20 -27.83 -23.28
C ALA A 276 -8.67 -26.64 -24.10
N GLY A 277 -8.78 -25.42 -23.57
CA GLY A 277 -8.08 -24.26 -24.14
C GLY A 277 -6.69 -24.14 -23.51
N LYS A 278 -5.64 -23.90 -24.32
CA LYS A 278 -4.37 -23.41 -23.77
C LYS A 278 -4.61 -22.05 -23.12
N PHE A 279 -4.12 -21.89 -21.89
CA PHE A 279 -4.14 -20.63 -21.16
C PHE A 279 -2.70 -20.19 -20.90
N TRP A 280 -2.50 -18.89 -20.76
CA TRP A 280 -1.21 -18.29 -20.41
C TRP A 280 -1.39 -17.39 -19.20
N THR A 281 -0.50 -17.52 -18.23
CA THR A 281 -0.41 -16.59 -17.11
C THR A 281 0.58 -15.50 -17.48
N LEU A 282 0.09 -14.26 -17.54
CA LEU A 282 0.85 -13.06 -17.84
C LEU A 282 1.07 -12.30 -16.55
N VAL A 283 2.30 -12.29 -16.04
CA VAL A 283 2.67 -11.53 -14.86
C VAL A 283 2.88 -10.08 -15.25
N ASP A 284 2.35 -9.14 -14.45
CA ASP A 284 2.44 -7.70 -14.69
C ASP A 284 1.91 -7.33 -16.09
N PRO A 285 0.58 -7.44 -16.29
CA PRO A 285 -0.06 -7.20 -17.58
C PRO A 285 0.05 -5.73 -17.99
N ASP A 286 0.29 -5.51 -19.28
CA ASP A 286 0.23 -4.17 -19.87
C ASP A 286 -1.23 -3.76 -20.09
N ARG A 287 -1.49 -2.48 -20.37
CA ARG A 287 -2.86 -1.96 -20.63
C ARG A 287 -3.65 -2.79 -21.65
N LEU A 288 -3.01 -3.19 -22.75
CA LEU A 288 -3.65 -4.02 -23.79
C LEU A 288 -3.98 -5.41 -23.26
N GLU A 289 -3.07 -6.02 -22.50
CA GLU A 289 -3.24 -7.36 -21.94
C GLU A 289 -4.34 -7.36 -20.87
N GLU A 290 -4.40 -6.32 -20.02
CA GLU A 290 -5.45 -6.11 -19.03
C GLU A 290 -6.84 -6.06 -19.66
N SER A 291 -6.98 -5.40 -20.82
CA SER A 291 -8.27 -5.35 -21.55
C SER A 291 -8.68 -6.68 -22.21
N LEU A 292 -7.74 -7.61 -22.36
CA LEU A 292 -7.94 -8.90 -23.03
C LEU A 292 -8.04 -10.07 -22.04
N CYS A 293 -7.61 -9.89 -20.79
CA CYS A 293 -7.65 -10.92 -19.78
C CYS A 293 -8.99 -10.86 -19.03
N ASP A 294 -9.72 -11.97 -19.04
CA ASP A 294 -11.00 -12.10 -18.31
C ASP A 294 -10.79 -12.48 -16.84
N GLU A 295 -9.60 -12.97 -16.49
CA GLU A 295 -9.23 -13.33 -15.11
C GLU A 295 -7.95 -12.63 -14.69
N GLU A 296 -7.95 -12.16 -13.44
CA GLU A 296 -6.82 -11.51 -12.80
C GLU A 296 -6.65 -12.07 -11.39
N VAL A 297 -5.40 -12.35 -11.01
CA VAL A 297 -5.02 -12.76 -9.66
C VAL A 297 -3.96 -11.82 -9.13
N THR A 298 -4.20 -11.29 -7.93
CA THR A 298 -3.23 -10.47 -7.19
C THR A 298 -2.85 -11.22 -5.92
N ALA A 299 -1.57 -11.44 -5.70
CA ALA A 299 -1.02 -12.01 -4.48
C ALA A 299 -0.12 -10.99 -3.80
N VAL A 300 -0.32 -10.79 -2.49
CA VAL A 300 0.50 -9.93 -1.66
C VAL A 300 1.38 -10.80 -0.77
N VAL A 301 2.69 -10.72 -0.99
CA VAL A 301 3.67 -11.60 -0.36
C VAL A 301 4.67 -10.77 0.43
N ASP A 302 4.89 -11.15 1.68
CA ASP A 302 5.95 -10.62 2.53
C ASP A 302 7.00 -11.72 2.80
N ARG A 303 8.27 -11.32 2.82
CA ARG A 303 9.42 -12.18 3.13
C ARG A 303 10.43 -11.50 4.05
N SER A 304 9.99 -10.50 4.80
CA SER A 304 10.80 -9.76 5.78
C SER A 304 11.49 -10.65 6.82
N GLU A 305 10.85 -11.74 7.26
CA GLU A 305 11.36 -12.67 8.29
C GLU A 305 11.99 -13.95 7.70
N GLY A 306 12.18 -14.02 6.38
CA GLY A 306 12.79 -15.18 5.70
C GLY A 306 11.80 -16.29 5.33
N GLU A 307 10.65 -16.40 5.99
CA GLU A 307 9.52 -17.24 5.59
C GLU A 307 8.56 -16.49 4.65
N THR A 308 8.05 -17.17 3.62
CA THR A 308 7.07 -16.60 2.70
C THR A 308 5.71 -16.51 3.38
N LYS A 309 5.32 -15.30 3.79
CA LYS A 309 4.00 -15.02 4.34
C LYS A 309 3.12 -14.37 3.29
N VAL A 310 2.06 -15.06 2.90
CA VAL A 310 1.04 -14.48 2.00
C VAL A 310 0.02 -13.74 2.86
N LEU A 311 -0.10 -12.43 2.67
CA LEU A 311 -1.05 -11.61 3.41
C LEU A 311 -2.45 -11.69 2.78
N ALA A 312 -2.52 -11.54 1.46
CA ALA A 312 -3.78 -11.50 0.74
C ALA A 312 -3.63 -12.14 -0.65
N ILE A 313 -4.67 -12.87 -1.05
CA ILE A 313 -4.85 -13.32 -2.43
C ILE A 313 -6.23 -12.83 -2.87
N SER A 314 -6.26 -12.08 -3.96
CA SER A 314 -7.48 -11.60 -4.56
C SER A 314 -7.61 -12.17 -5.97
N LYS A 315 -8.70 -12.87 -6.24
CA LYS A 315 -9.02 -13.41 -7.55
C LYS A 315 -10.24 -12.69 -8.10
N HIS A 316 -10.12 -12.16 -9.31
CA HIS A 316 -11.20 -11.52 -10.04
C HIS A 316 -11.43 -12.24 -11.36
N GLY A 317 -12.68 -12.60 -11.63
CA GLY A 317 -13.06 -13.17 -12.92
C GLY A 317 -12.78 -14.67 -13.10
N GLY A 318 -13.52 -15.22 -14.06
CA GLY A 318 -13.46 -16.55 -14.66
C GLY A 318 -13.27 -17.80 -13.78
N THR A 319 -12.95 -18.91 -14.45
CA THR A 319 -13.03 -20.30 -13.96
C THR A 319 -11.73 -21.10 -14.14
N VAL A 320 -10.72 -20.56 -14.81
CA VAL A 320 -9.53 -21.30 -15.24
C VAL A 320 -8.49 -21.45 -14.13
N LEU A 321 -8.36 -20.44 -13.25
CA LEU A 321 -7.40 -20.48 -12.14
C LEU A 321 -7.66 -21.65 -11.17
N GLN A 322 -6.80 -22.67 -11.24
CA GLN A 322 -6.76 -23.79 -10.30
C GLN A 322 -5.83 -23.51 -9.12
N PRO A 323 -6.03 -24.15 -7.95
CA PRO A 323 -5.17 -23.97 -6.77
C PRO A 323 -3.68 -24.27 -7.01
N GLN A 324 -3.36 -25.19 -7.92
CA GLN A 324 -1.97 -25.52 -8.27
C GLN A 324 -1.26 -24.34 -8.93
N LEU A 325 -1.93 -23.68 -9.88
CA LEU A 325 -1.39 -22.53 -10.59
C LEU A 325 -1.21 -21.32 -9.67
N ILE A 326 -2.10 -21.16 -8.67
CA ILE A 326 -1.95 -20.12 -7.65
C ILE A 326 -0.66 -20.35 -6.83
N ARG A 327 -0.31 -21.60 -6.50
CA ARG A 327 0.95 -21.89 -5.79
C ARG A 327 2.18 -21.59 -6.66
N GLU A 328 2.13 -21.96 -7.94
CA GLU A 328 3.20 -21.60 -8.88
C GLU A 328 3.35 -20.08 -8.99
N PHE A 329 2.23 -19.36 -9.03
CA PHE A 329 2.20 -17.91 -9.05
C PHE A 329 2.80 -17.28 -7.79
N VAL A 330 2.55 -17.83 -6.61
CA VAL A 330 3.22 -17.39 -5.36
C VAL A 330 4.74 -17.51 -5.49
N GLY A 331 5.26 -18.57 -6.10
CA GLY A 331 6.70 -18.69 -6.38
C GLY A 331 7.25 -17.66 -7.39
N VAL A 332 6.40 -17.14 -8.29
CA VAL A 332 6.77 -16.00 -9.14
C VAL A 332 6.73 -14.68 -8.35
N ALA A 333 5.73 -14.51 -7.48
CA ALA A 333 5.62 -13.36 -6.60
C ALA A 333 6.80 -13.26 -5.63
N GLU A 334 7.35 -14.39 -5.16
CA GLU A 334 8.60 -14.42 -4.38
C GLU A 334 9.79 -13.84 -5.14
N ARG A 335 10.00 -14.24 -6.39
CA ARG A 335 11.06 -13.69 -7.24
C ARG A 335 10.85 -12.19 -7.49
N ARG A 336 9.59 -11.78 -7.62
CA ARG A 336 9.22 -10.36 -7.77
C ARG A 336 9.54 -9.57 -6.51
N TRP A 337 9.30 -10.15 -5.33
CA TRP A 337 9.62 -9.55 -4.05
C TRP A 337 11.12 -9.22 -3.95
N GLU A 338 11.99 -10.16 -4.31
CA GLU A 338 13.44 -9.95 -4.30
C GLU A 338 13.89 -8.83 -5.24
N GLN A 339 13.23 -8.65 -6.39
CA GLN A 339 13.56 -7.57 -7.33
C GLN A 339 13.25 -6.20 -6.75
N PHE A 340 12.08 -6.03 -6.16
CA PHE A 340 11.69 -4.77 -5.53
C PHE A 340 12.51 -4.50 -4.26
N TYR A 341 12.81 -5.53 -3.47
CA TYR A 341 13.69 -5.37 -2.31
C TYR A 341 15.06 -4.84 -2.72
N LYS A 342 15.66 -5.38 -3.80
CA LYS A 342 16.93 -4.88 -4.37
C LYS A 342 16.82 -3.46 -4.94
N ALA A 343 15.66 -3.11 -5.52
CA ALA A 343 15.44 -1.77 -6.08
C ALA A 343 15.22 -0.70 -4.99
N MET A 344 14.92 -1.11 -3.76
CA MET A 344 14.68 -0.23 -2.60
C MET A 344 15.77 -0.31 -1.52
N ALA A 345 16.80 -1.12 -1.72
CA ALA A 345 17.97 -1.21 -0.86
C ALA A 345 19.03 -0.19 -1.27
#